data_AF-A0A3D2RN16-F1
#
_entry.id   AF-A0A3D2RN16-F1
#
_cell.length_a   1.000
_cell.length_b   1.000
_cell.length_c   1.000
_cell.angle_alpha   90.00
_cell.angle_beta   90.00
_cell.angle_gamma   90.00
#
_symmetry.space_group_name_H-M   'P 1'
#
loop_
_entity.id
_entity.type
_entity.pdbx_description
1 polymer ?
#
loop_
_entity_poly.entity_id
_entity_poly.type
_entity_poly.pdbx_seq_one_letter_code
_entity_poly.pdbx_strand_id
1 'polypeptide(L)' 'GPVKEKYDKLISEGLTPIRRWGQPDDIGKAVVAIAKGLFDFTTGAAIPVDGGFHIRRL' A
#
# COMPACT_ATOMS: atom_id res chain seq x y z
N GLY A 1 17.81 -11.05 5.87
CA GLY A 1 18.42 -11.06 4.53
C GLY A 1 18.72 -9.62 4.16
N PRO A 2 19.87 -9.31 3.54
CA PRO A 2 20.43 -7.96 3.52
C PRO A 2 19.50 -6.91 2.89
N VAL A 3 18.70 -7.30 1.88
CA VAL A 3 17.71 -6.41 1.25
C VAL A 3 16.54 -6.12 2.20
N LYS A 4 15.99 -7.14 2.87
CA LYS A 4 14.88 -6.97 3.80
C LYS A 4 15.28 -6.05 4.95
N GLU A 5 16.46 -6.23 5.52
CA GLU A 5 16.98 -5.41 6.62
C GLU A 5 17.14 -3.93 6.21
N LYS A 6 17.65 -3.68 5.00
CA LYS A 6 17.72 -2.32 4.44
C LYS A 6 16.32 -1.67 4.39
N TYR A 7 15.33 -2.38 3.86
CA TYR A 7 13.97 -1.84 3.75
C TYR A 7 13.25 -1.77 5.09
N ASP A 8 13.50 -2.70 6.03
CA ASP A 8 13.00 -2.62 7.40
C ASP A 8 13.41 -1.28 8.04
N LYS A 9 14.69 -0.89 7.86
CA LYS A 9 15.20 0.41 8.34
C LYS A 9 14.56 1.59 7.61
N LEU A 10 14.50 1.56 6.28
CA LEU A 10 13.91 2.67 5.52
C LEU A 10 12.42 2.88 5.86
N ILE A 11 11.66 1.80 6.01
CA ILE A 11 10.25 1.85 6.38
C ILE A 11 10.07 2.43 7.79
N SER A 12 10.90 2.03 8.76
CA SER A 12 10.83 2.57 10.12
C SER A 12 11.23 4.06 10.18
N GLU A 13 12.14 4.49 9.32
CA GLU A 13 12.56 5.88 9.13
C GLU A 13 11.54 6.72 8.32
N GLY A 14 10.48 6.11 7.80
CA GLY A 14 9.36 6.81 7.17
C GLY A 14 9.44 6.91 5.64
N LEU A 15 10.09 5.94 4.98
CA LEU A 15 10.01 5.75 3.52
C LEU A 15 8.56 5.75 3.02
N THR A 16 7.66 5.12 3.78
CA THR A 16 6.22 5.16 3.58
C THR A 16 5.54 5.85 4.76
N PRO A 17 4.45 6.61 4.54
CA PRO A 17 3.64 7.15 5.63
C PRO A 17 3.17 6.08 6.62
N ILE A 18 2.73 4.93 6.11
CA ILE A 18 2.41 3.75 6.94
C ILE A 18 3.70 2.94 7.13
N ARG A 19 4.30 3.02 8.33
CA ARG A 19 5.62 2.46 8.66
C ARG A 19 5.61 0.96 8.96
N ARG A 20 5.04 0.16 8.07
CA ARG A 20 5.09 -1.31 8.12
C ARG A 20 5.13 -1.88 6.72
N TRP A 21 5.55 -3.13 6.63
CA TRP A 21 5.36 -3.91 5.42
C TRP A 21 3.87 -4.09 5.12
N GLY A 22 3.53 -3.93 3.84
CA GLY A 22 2.27 -4.44 3.31
C GLY A 22 2.23 -5.97 3.46
N GLN A 23 1.05 -6.48 3.80
CA GLN A 23 0.76 -7.91 3.84
C GLN A 23 -0.15 -8.27 2.65
N PRO A 24 -0.13 -9.53 2.19
CA PRO A 24 -1.07 -9.98 1.15
C PRO A 24 -2.54 -9.63 1.45
N ASP A 25 -2.92 -9.68 2.73
CA ASP A 25 -4.27 -9.32 3.20
C ASP A 25 -4.65 -7.86 2.94
N ASP A 26 -3.69 -6.92 2.90
CA ASP A 26 -3.98 -5.52 2.58
C ASP A 26 -4.50 -5.40 1.14
N ILE A 27 -3.88 -6.13 0.20
CA ILE A 27 -4.32 -6.21 -1.20
C ILE A 27 -5.66 -6.94 -1.29
N GLY A 28 -5.79 -8.07 -0.58
CA GLY A 28 -7.01 -8.87 -0.57
C GLY A 28 -8.23 -8.05 -0.12
N LYS A 29 -8.10 -7.27 0.95
CA LYS A 29 -9.18 -6.39 1.43
C LYS A 29 -9.59 -5.34 0.40
N ALA A 30 -8.63 -4.70 -0.27
CA ALA A 30 -8.91 -3.72 -1.30
C ALA A 30 -9.67 -4.34 -2.48
N VAL A 31 -9.22 -5.50 -2.98
CA VAL A 31 -9.89 -6.24 -4.06
C VAL A 31 -11.30 -6.65 -3.66
N VAL A 32 -11.49 -7.20 -2.45
CA VAL A 32 -12.81 -7.59 -1.95
C VAL A 32 -13.75 -6.39 -1.86
N ALA A 33 -13.27 -5.23 -1.42
CA ALA A 33 -14.10 -4.02 -1.38
C ALA A 33 -14.58 -3.59 -2.77
N ILE A 34 -13.69 -3.62 -3.77
CA ILE A 34 -14.04 -3.33 -5.17
C ILE A 34 -15.05 -4.35 -5.70
N ALA A 35 -14.77 -5.65 -5.51
CA ALA A 35 -15.62 -6.73 -6.01
C ALA A 35 -17.01 -6.77 -5.35
N LYS A 36 -17.15 -6.21 -4.14
CA LYS A 36 -18.43 -6.04 -3.43
C LYS A 36 -19.24 -4.83 -3.89
N GLY A 37 -18.76 -4.07 -4.87
CA GLY A 37 -19.42 -2.88 -5.36
C GLY A 37 -19.32 -1.65 -4.44
N LEU A 38 -18.40 -1.66 -3.47
CA LEU A 38 -18.23 -0.49 -2.58
C LEU A 38 -17.62 0.72 -3.30
N PHE A 39 -17.22 0.55 -4.57
CA PHE A 39 -16.62 1.55 -5.45
C PHE A 39 -17.33 1.66 -6.81
N ASP A 40 -18.64 1.39 -6.88
CA ASP A 40 -19.41 1.28 -8.13
C ASP A 40 -19.31 2.49 -9.08
N PHE A 41 -19.04 3.69 -8.55
CA PHE A 41 -18.89 4.92 -9.34
C PHE A 41 -17.42 5.29 -9.64
N THR A 42 -16.47 4.38 -9.43
CA THR A 42 -15.02 4.63 -9.52
C THR A 42 -14.36 3.85 -10.67
N THR A 43 -15.09 3.62 -11.77
CA THR A 43 -14.56 2.84 -12.91
C THR A 43 -13.34 3.52 -13.54
N GLY A 44 -12.35 2.73 -13.94
CA GLY A 44 -11.13 3.20 -14.60
C GLY A 44 -10.08 3.86 -13.68
N ALA A 45 -10.33 3.98 -12.38
CA ALA A 45 -9.36 4.54 -11.44
C ALA A 45 -8.30 3.52 -11.01
N ALA A 46 -7.07 3.97 -10.83
CA ALA A 46 -6.01 3.20 -10.16
C ALA A 46 -6.03 3.49 -8.65
N ILE A 47 -6.13 2.44 -7.83
CA ILE A 47 -6.13 2.54 -6.37
C ILE A 47 -4.80 2.00 -5.83
N PRO A 48 -3.88 2.86 -5.35
CA PRO A 48 -2.62 2.40 -4.79
C PRO A 48 -2.82 1.80 -3.40
N VAL A 49 -2.32 0.57 -3.21
CA VAL A 49 -2.37 -0.18 -1.95
C VAL A 49 -0.95 -0.48 -1.48
N ASP A 50 -0.22 0.58 -1.14
CA ASP A 50 1.24 0.55 -0.94
C ASP A 50 1.71 1.26 0.34
N GLY A 51 0.79 1.58 1.25
CA GLY A 51 1.12 2.33 2.47
C GLY A 51 1.51 3.79 2.25
N GLY A 52 1.25 4.33 1.04
CA GLY A 52 1.58 5.71 0.65
C GLY A 52 2.94 5.84 -0.03
N PHE A 53 3.53 4.75 -0.52
CA PHE A 53 4.84 4.77 -1.18
C PHE A 53 4.86 5.62 -2.46
N HIS A 54 3.77 5.61 -3.24
CA HIS A 54 3.62 6.41 -4.46
C HIS A 54 3.53 7.93 -4.23
N ILE A 55 3.31 8.38 -3.00
CA ILE A 55 3.11 9.81 -2.70
C ILE A 55 4.45 10.52 -2.84
N ARG A 56 4.52 11.51 -3.75
CA ARG A 56 5.68 12.40 -3.80
C ARG A 56 5.67 13.34 -2.60
N ARG A 57 6.78 13.39 -1.88
CA ARG A 57 7.00 14.32 -0.76
C ARG A 57 7.97 15.42 -1.23
N LEU A 58 7.71 16.64 -0.79
CA LEU A 58 8.60 17.81 -0.95
C LEU A 58 9.53 17.91 0.25
#